data_AF-A0A1Y3BGD1-F1
#
_entry.id   AF-A0A1Y3BGD1-F1
#
_cell.length_a   1.000
_cell.length_b   1.000
_cell.length_c   1.000
_cell.angle_alpha   90.00
_cell.angle_beta   90.00
_cell.angle_gamma   90.00
#
_symmetry.space_group_name_H-M   'P 1'
#
loop_
_entity.id
_entity.type
_entity.pdbx_description
1 polymer ?
#
loop_
_entity_poly.entity_id
_entity_poly.type
_entity_poly.pdbx_seq_one_letter_code
_entity_poly.pdbx_strand_id
1 'polypeptide(L)' 'MNVRAHHFTPLPFGCSPNKREIKEYLKSGFINLDKPSNPSSHEVVAWIKRILRVEKTGHSGTLDPKVS' A
#
# COMPACT_ATOMS: atom_id res chain seq x y z
N MET A 1 12.54 -12.90 18.85
CA MET A 1 13.28 -13.45 17.70
C MET A 1 14.60 -13.99 18.24
N ASN A 2 14.96 -15.25 17.96
CA ASN A 2 16.21 -15.83 18.47
C ASN A 2 17.41 -15.30 17.67
N VAL A 3 18.52 -15.01 18.35
CA VAL A 3 19.73 -14.43 17.74
C VAL A 3 20.68 -15.54 17.30
N ARG A 4 20.97 -15.61 16.00
CA ARG A 4 21.92 -16.59 15.43
C ARG A 4 23.36 -16.06 15.36
N ALA A 5 23.55 -14.76 15.21
CA ALA A 5 24.85 -14.10 15.15
C ALA A 5 24.77 -12.67 15.70
N HIS A 6 25.83 -12.21 16.34
CA HIS A 6 25.91 -10.87 16.96
C HIS A 6 26.56 -9.80 16.07
N HIS A 7 27.16 -10.20 14.95
CA HIS A 7 27.92 -9.30 14.08
C HIS A 7 27.40 -9.38 12.64
N PHE A 8 27.26 -8.22 11.99
CA PHE A 8 27.04 -8.07 10.56
C PHE A 8 27.52 -6.68 10.13
N THR A 9 27.84 -6.50 8.84
CA THR A 9 28.22 -5.19 8.29
C THR A 9 26.99 -4.52 7.70
N PRO A 10 26.47 -3.42 8.29
CA PRO A 10 25.34 -2.70 7.73
C PRO A 10 25.75 -2.01 6.43
N LEU A 11 24.94 -2.18 5.38
CA LEU A 11 25.11 -1.46 4.12
C LEU A 11 24.19 -0.24 4.09
N PRO A 12 24.59 0.88 3.46
CA PRO A 12 23.82 2.13 3.46
C PRO A 12 22.63 2.12 2.47
N PHE A 13 22.09 0.95 2.14
CA PHE A 13 21.03 0.81 1.14
C PHE A 13 19.65 0.69 1.79
N GLY A 14 18.68 1.41 1.22
CA GLY A 14 17.29 1.40 1.70
C GLY A 14 17.10 2.26 2.97
N CYS A 15 15.94 2.08 3.61
CA CYS A 15 15.59 2.81 4.84
C CYS A 15 14.47 2.09 5.60
N SER A 16 14.27 2.50 6.85
CA SER A 16 13.12 2.09 7.66
C SER A 16 11.81 2.50 6.96
N PRO A 17 10.72 1.72 7.04
CA PRO A 17 9.46 2.01 6.36
C PRO A 17 8.95 3.44 6.55
N ASN A 18 9.05 3.98 7.76
CA ASN A 18 8.56 5.32 8.12
C ASN A 18 9.50 6.46 7.68
N LYS A 19 10.66 6.13 7.09
CA LYS A 19 11.65 7.08 6.58
C LYS A 19 11.78 7.06 5.05
N ARG A 20 10.91 6.32 4.36
CA ARG A 20 10.91 6.27 2.88
C ARG A 20 10.52 7.62 2.33
N GLU A 21 11.19 8.03 1.26
CA GLU A 21 10.74 9.10 0.39
C GLU A 21 9.31 8.82 -0.09
N ILE A 22 8.51 9.87 -0.27
CA ILE A 22 7.07 9.75 -0.56
C ILE A 22 6.78 8.86 -1.78
N LYS A 23 7.64 8.91 -2.81
CA LYS A 23 7.50 8.09 -4.02
C LYS A 23 7.65 6.60 -3.74
N GLU A 24 8.63 6.20 -2.92
CA GLU A 24 8.85 4.81 -2.53
C GLU A 24 7.86 4.34 -1.46
N TYR A 25 7.40 5.26 -0.62
CA TYR A 25 6.33 4.99 0.33
C TYR A 25 5.03 4.63 -0.39
N LEU A 26 4.63 5.40 -1.42
CA LEU A 26 3.45 5.11 -2.22
C LEU A 26 3.55 3.78 -2.99
N LYS A 27 4.73 3.44 -3.52
CA LYS A 27 4.95 2.15 -4.23
C LYS A 27 4.77 0.93 -3.34
N SER A 28 5.04 1.06 -2.03
CA SER A 28 4.99 -0.03 -1.05
C SER A 28 3.85 0.13 -0.03
N GLY A 29 2.94 1.06 -0.28
CA GLY A 29 1.89 1.44 0.65
C GLY A 29 0.63 0.59 0.54
N PHE A 30 -0.19 0.64 1.58
CA PHE A 30 -1.57 0.14 1.57
C PHE A 30 -2.47 1.23 2.16
N ILE A 31 -3.74 1.24 1.75
CA ILE A 31 -4.74 2.17 2.26
C ILE A 31 -5.85 1.33 2.86
N ASN A 32 -6.11 1.50 4.15
CA ASN A 32 -7.30 0.96 4.79
C ASN A 32 -8.48 1.87 4.42
N LEU A 33 -9.18 1.51 3.35
CA LEU A 33 -10.22 2.33 2.76
C LEU A 33 -11.59 1.92 3.28
N ASP A 34 -12.33 2.88 3.83
CA ASP A 34 -13.77 2.76 4.02
C ASP A 34 -14.46 2.99 2.67
N LYS A 35 -14.98 1.92 2.07
CA LYS A 35 -15.53 1.96 0.72
C LYS A 35 -16.93 2.58 0.78
N PRO A 36 -17.25 3.63 -0.01
CA PRO A 36 -18.61 4.13 -0.05
C PRO A 36 -19.56 3.08 -0.67
N SER A 37 -20.82 3.09 -0.24
CA SER A 37 -21.88 2.31 -0.89
C SER A 37 -22.17 2.87 -2.29
N ASN A 38 -22.54 1.98 -3.20
CA ASN A 38 -22.87 2.11 -4.63
C ASN A 38 -21.75 1.84 -5.65
N PRO A 39 -20.54 2.45 -5.60
CA PRO A 39 -19.53 2.11 -6.58
C PRO A 39 -19.02 0.68 -6.35
N SER A 40 -18.66 0.00 -7.43
CA SER A 40 -17.96 -1.28 -7.36
C SER A 40 -16.55 -1.09 -6.80
N SER A 41 -15.98 -2.17 -6.25
CA SER A 41 -14.60 -2.16 -5.75
C SER A 41 -13.58 -1.80 -6.85
N HIS A 42 -13.87 -2.16 -8.11
CA HIS A 42 -13.02 -1.84 -9.26
C HIS A 42 -13.04 -0.34 -9.60
N GLU A 43 -14.20 0.31 -9.53
CA GLU A 43 -14.32 1.75 -9.77
C GLU A 43 -13.55 2.56 -8.72
N VAL A 44 -13.71 2.19 -7.44
CA VAL A 44 -13.04 2.87 -6.33
C VAL A 44 -11.52 2.77 -6.47
N VAL A 45 -11.00 1.58 -6.82
CA VAL A 45 -9.57 1.39 -7.06
C VAL A 45 -9.08 2.19 -8.28
N ALA A 46 -9.88 2.29 -9.35
CA ALA A 46 -9.55 3.11 -10.51
C ALA A 46 -9.48 4.62 -10.18
N TRP A 47 -10.36 5.10 -9.29
CA TRP A 47 -10.29 6.49 -8.81
C TRP A 47 -9.03 6.76 -8.00
N ILE A 48 -8.67 5.86 -7.07
CA ILE A 48 -7.43 5.98 -6.28
C ILE A 48 -6.21 6.03 -7.20
N LYS A 49 -6.16 5.15 -8.21
CA LYS A 49 -5.08 5.16 -9.20
C LYS A 49 -4.95 6.51 -9.91
N ARG A 50 -6.08 7.10 -10.33
CA ARG A 50 -6.12 8.40 -11.01
C ARG A 50 -5.73 9.56 -10.09
N ILE A 51 -6.20 9.56 -8.83
CA ILE A 51 -5.91 10.60 -7.83
C ILE A 51 -4.43 10.60 -7.47
N LEU A 52 -3.88 9.43 -7.13
CA LEU A 52 -2.49 9.30 -6.69
C LEU A 52 -1.48 9.22 -7.85
N ARG A 53 -1.95 9.10 -9.09
CA ARG A 53 -1.14 8.99 -10.31
C ARG A 53 -0.12 7.85 -10.25
N VAL A 54 -0.53 6.72 -9.71
CA VAL A 54 0.30 5.51 -9.58
C VAL A 54 0.09 4.55 -10.76
N GLU A 55 1.09 3.72 -11.04
CA GLU A 55 1.07 2.80 -12.18
C GLU A 55 0.09 1.64 -11.99
N LYS A 56 -0.05 1.15 -10.75
CA LYS A 56 -0.84 -0.05 -10.40
C LYS A 56 -1.54 0.15 -9.06
N THR A 57 -2.71 -0.45 -8.93
CA THR A 57 -3.53 -0.49 -7.71
C THR A 57 -4.30 -1.81 -7.69
N GLY A 58 -4.66 -2.31 -6.50
CA GLY A 58 -5.47 -3.53 -6.31
C GLY A 58 -6.25 -3.47 -5.00
N HIS A 59 -7.17 -4.42 -4.79
CA HIS A 59 -7.96 -4.56 -3.57
C HIS A 59 -7.88 -6.00 -3.03
N SER A 60 -8.11 -6.18 -1.72
CA SER A 60 -7.98 -7.47 -1.02
C SER A 60 -9.15 -8.43 -1.25
N GLY A 61 -10.30 -7.91 -1.70
CA GLY A 61 -11.49 -8.69 -2.02
C GLY A 61 -12.58 -7.79 -2.60
N THR A 62 -13.52 -8.36 -3.35
CA THR A 62 -14.63 -7.59 -3.91
C THR A 62 -15.70 -7.41 -2.85
N LEU A 63 -15.94 -6.18 -2.44
CA LEU A 63 -17.14 -5.80 -1.70
C LEU A 63 -18.27 -5.51 -2.68
N ASP A 64 -19.48 -6.04 -2.39
CA ASP A 64 -20.67 -5.78 -3.18
C ASP A 64 -20.99 -4.27 -3.24
N PRO A 65 -21.61 -3.78 -4.33
CA PRO A 65 -21.93 -2.36 -4.46
C PRO A 65 -22.72 -1.79 -3.29
N LYS A 66 -23.65 -2.55 -2.69
CA LYS A 66 -24.51 -2.08 -1.59
C LYS A 66 -23.89 -2.21 -0.19
N VAL A 67 -22.63 -2.63 -0.09
CA VAL A 67 -21.92 -2.72 1.20
C VAL A 67 -20.83 -1.64 1.29
N SER A 68 -20.60 -1.18 2.53
CA SER A 68 -19.50 -0.30 2.93
C SER A 68 -18.46 -1.12 3.69
#